data_AF-A0A3P7E6A6-F1
#
_entry.id   AF-A0A3P7E6A6-F1
#
_cell.length_a   1.000
_cell.length_b   1.000
_cell.length_c   1.000
_cell.angle_alpha   90.00
_cell.angle_beta   90.00
_cell.angle_gamma   90.00
#
_symmetry.space_group_name_H-M   'P 1'
#
loop_
_entity.id
_entity.type
_entity.pdbx_description
1 polymer ?
#
loop_
_entity_poly.entity_id
_entity_poly.type
_entity_poly.pdbx_seq_one_letter_code
_entity_poly.pdbx_strand_id
1 'polypeptide(L)' 'MFPTLQVAISGLEPSVRYSLMVDLTCIDNKRYRYAFHQSKWIVAGPGKSHVYFFVFQFNFTFN' A
#
# COMPACT_ATOMS: atom_id res chain seq x y z
N MET A 1 6.16 -5.10 5.65
CA MET A 1 5.53 -4.03 6.43
C MET A 1 5.06 -4.61 7.75
N PHE A 2 5.05 -3.84 8.84
CA PHE A 2 4.46 -4.26 10.11
C PHE A 2 3.33 -3.28 10.49
N PRO A 3 2.11 -3.78 10.78
CA PRO A 3 1.70 -5.17 10.68
C PRO A 3 1.76 -5.67 9.22
N THR A 4 1.89 -6.99 9.05
CA THR A 4 1.83 -7.61 7.73
C THR A 4 0.42 -7.45 7.16
N LEU A 5 0.29 -7.04 5.90
CA LEU A 5 -0.99 -7.05 5.19
C LEU A 5 -1.44 -8.51 5.02
N GLN A 6 -2.54 -8.89 5.67
CA GLN A 6 -3.15 -10.21 5.56
C GLN A 6 -4.54 -10.05 4.95
N VAL A 7 -4.83 -10.87 3.93
CA VAL A 7 -6.11 -10.85 3.21
C VAL A 7 -6.62 -12.29 3.14
N ALA A 8 -7.88 -12.50 3.50
CA ALA A 8 -8.58 -13.78 3.32
C ALA A 8 -9.62 -13.61 2.21
N ILE A 9 -9.60 -14.52 1.24
CA ILE A 9 -10.52 -14.50 0.09
C ILE A 9 -11.26 -15.82 0.06
N SER A 10 -12.58 -15.77 -0.16
CA SER A 10 -13.46 -16.93 -0.27
C SER A 10 -14.42 -16.75 -1.44
N GLY A 11 -15.03 -17.86 -1.91
CA GLY A 11 -16.02 -17.83 -2.99
C GLY A 11 -15.46 -17.64 -4.40
N LEU A 12 -14.15 -17.80 -4.60
CA LEU A 12 -13.56 -17.83 -5.94
C LEU A 12 -13.70 -19.21 -6.58
N GLU A 13 -13.76 -19.21 -7.91
CA GLU A 13 -13.88 -20.44 -8.70
C GLU A 13 -12.55 -21.22 -8.69
N PRO A 14 -12.50 -22.48 -8.23
CA PRO A 14 -11.24 -23.24 -8.12
C PRO A 14 -10.56 -23.51 -9.45
N SER A 15 -11.30 -23.52 -10.56
CA SER A 15 -10.78 -23.81 -11.89
C SER A 15 -10.03 -22.64 -12.55
N VAL A 16 -10.03 -21.46 -11.92
CA VAL A 16 -9.50 -20.21 -12.49
C VAL A 16 -8.21 -19.78 -11.78
N ARG A 17 -7.26 -19.24 -12.56
CA ARG A 17 -6.04 -18.63 -12.02
C ARG A 17 -6.27 -17.16 -11.72
N TYR A 18 -5.92 -16.76 -10.50
CA TYR A 18 -6.02 -15.37 -10.05
C TYR A 18 -4.64 -14.81 -9.75
N SER A 19 -4.43 -13.55 -10.16
CA SER A 19 -3.31 -12.73 -9.69
C SER A 19 -3.85 -11.72 -8.70
N LEU A 20 -3.22 -11.61 -7.54
CA LEU A 20 -3.51 -10.57 -6.57
C LEU A 20 -2.42 -9.50 -6.68
N MET A 21 -2.84 -8.25 -6.83
CA MET A 21 -1.94 -7.12 -6.93
C MET A 21 -2.22 -6.16 -5.79
N VAL A 22 -1.17 -5.71 -5.13
CA VAL A 22 -1.25 -4.64 -4.12
C VAL A 22 -0.51 -3.44 -4.67
N ASP A 23 -1.23 -2.33 -4.84
CA ASP A 23 -0.69 -1.02 -5.13
C ASP A 23 -0.67 -0.16 -3.85
N LEU A 24 0.27 0.77 -3.80
CA LEU A 24 0.33 1.78 -2.75
C LEU A 24 0.22 3.13 -3.44
N THR A 25 -0.78 3.92 -3.05
CA THR A 25 -1.02 5.25 -3.60
C THR A 25 -0.80 6.31 -2.51
N CYS A 26 -0.23 7.45 -2.89
CA CYS A 26 -0.09 8.58 -1.99
C CYS A 26 -1.47 9.15 -1.66
N ILE A 27 -1.76 9.27 -0.36
CA ILE A 27 -3.00 9.90 0.13
C ILE A 27 -3.04 11.39 -0.24
N ASP A 28 -1.88 12.05 -0.24
CA ASP A 28 -1.74 13.42 -0.70
C ASP A 28 -0.36 13.72 -1.31
N ASN A 29 -0.24 14.91 -1.89
CA ASN A 29 1.00 15.42 -2.49
C ASN A 29 1.73 16.33 -1.49
N LYS A 30 1.83 15.95 -0.21
CA LYS A 30 2.50 16.75 0.83
C LYS A 30 3.66 15.98 1.44
N ARG A 31 4.73 16.72 1.76
CA ARG A 31 5.84 16.21 2.55
C ARG A 31 5.58 16.51 4.02
N TYR A 32 5.49 15.47 4.85
CA TYR A 32 5.31 15.63 6.29
C TYR A 32 6.65 15.63 7.04
N ARG A 33 6.72 16.38 8.14
CA ARG A 33 7.81 16.37 9.13
C ARG A 33 7.22 16.18 10.52
N TYR A 34 7.89 15.40 11.36
CA TYR A 34 7.50 15.26 12.76
C TYR A 34 8.00 16.46 13.59
N ALA A 35 7.12 17.10 14.35
CA ALA A 35 7.42 18.22 15.23
C ALA A 35 7.47 17.75 16.69
N PHE A 36 8.68 17.59 17.23
CA PHE A 36 8.90 17.04 18.57
C PHE A 36 8.25 17.83 19.71
N HIS A 37 8.27 19.17 19.67
CA HIS A 37 7.67 20.00 20.73
C HIS A 37 6.15 19.87 20.83
N GLN A 38 5.49 19.44 19.74
CA GLN A 38 4.04 19.36 19.65
C GLN A 38 3.56 17.91 19.46
N SER A 39 4.50 16.94 19.48
CA SER A 39 4.27 15.50 19.28
C SER A 39 3.34 15.16 18.09
N LYS A 40 3.46 15.90 16.98
CA LYS A 40 2.56 15.76 15.83
C LYS A 40 3.28 15.87 14.49
N TRP A 41 2.63 15.32 13.45
CA TRP A 41 3.04 15.50 12.07
C TRP A 41 2.55 16.85 11.52
N ILE A 42 3.44 17.59 10.86
CA ILE A 42 3.14 18.88 10.23
C ILE A 42 3.55 18.86 8.75
N VAL A 43 2.87 19.67 7.94
CA VAL A 43 3.22 19.85 6.53
C VAL A 43 4.52 20.66 6.43
N ALA A 44 5.51 20.11 5.75
CA ALA A 44 6.83 20.71 5.57
C ALA A 44 7.08 21.20 4.13
N GLY A 45 6.11 21.02 3.23
CA GLY A 45 6.18 21.47 1.83
C GLY A 45 5.47 20.52 0.86
N PRO A 46 5.63 20.74 -0.46
CA PRO A 46 5.09 19.87 -1.49
C PRO A 46 5.76 18.49 -1.46
N GLY A 47 4.97 17.43 -1.56
CA GLY A 47 5.41 16.05 -1.71
C GLY A 47 5.70 15.71 -3.16
N LYS A 48 6.62 14.78 -3.40
CA LYS A 48 6.85 14.22 -4.74
C LYS A 48 5.84 13.08 -4.94
N SER A 49 4.78 13.36 -5.69
CA SER A 49 3.64 12.45 -5.88
C SER A 49 3.88 11.33 -6.90
N HIS A 50 4.98 11.37 -7.64
CA HIS A 50 5.27 10.43 -8.74
C HIS A 50 6.58 9.67 -8.50
N VAL A 51 6.71 9.01 -7.36
CA VAL A 51 7.70 7.94 -7.25
C VAL A 51 7.01 6.68 -7.74
N TYR A 52 7.50 6.09 -8.84
CA TYR A 52 6.98 4.84 -9.41
C TYR A 52 6.68 3.84 -8.31
N PHE A 53 5.41 3.51 -8.14
CA PHE A 53 4.98 2.62 -7.08
C PHE A 53 5.30 1.18 -7.45
N PHE A 54 5.79 0.41 -6.49
CA PHE A 54 6.01 -1.02 -6.64
C PHE A 54 4.67 -1.73 -6.63
N VAL A 55 4.37 -2.42 -7.72
CA VAL A 55 3.27 -3.37 -7.78
C VAL A 55 3.79 -4.70 -7.24
N PHE A 56 3.17 -5.19 -6.16
CA PHE A 56 3.45 -6.53 -5.65
C PHE A 56 2.41 -7.47 -6.24
N GLN A 57 2.83 -8.29 -7.20
CA GLN A 57 1.99 -9.33 -7.80
C GLN A 57 2.24 -10.66 -7.09
N PHE A 58 1.16 -11.29 -6.65
CA PHE A 58 1.16 -12.64 -6.09
C PHE A 58 0.30 -13.53 -6.99
N ASN A 59 0.92 -14.60 -7.49
CA ASN A 59 0.21 -15.62 -8.27
C ASN A 59 -0.17 -16.76 -7.35
N PHE A 60 -1.46 -17.06 -7.28
CA PHE A 60 -1.97 -18.18 -6.49
C PHE A 60 -2.68 -19.17 -7.40
N THR A 61 -2.43 -20.44 -7.16
CA THR A 61 -3.26 -21.54 -7.68
C THR A 61 -3.97 -22.10 -6.46
N PHE A 62 -5.30 -22.03 -6.43
CA PHE A 62 -6.05 -22.74 -5.40
C PHE A 62 -5.99 -24.23 -5.78
N ASN A 63 -5.39 -25.03 -4.90
CA ASN A 63 -5.41 -26.50 -4.99
C ASN A 63 -6.79 -27.03 -4.58
#